data_AF-A0A9E0FI60-F1
#
_entry.id   AF-A0A9E0FI60-F1
#
_cell.length_a   1.000
_cell.length_b   1.000
_cell.length_c   1.000
_cell.angle_alpha   90.00
_cell.angle_beta   90.00
_cell.angle_gamma   90.00
#
_symmetry.space_group_name_H-M   'P 1'
#
loop_
_entity.id
_entity.type
_entity.pdbx_description
1 polymer ?
#
loop_
_entity_poly.entity_id
_entity_poly.type
_entity_poly.pdbx_seq_one_letter_code
_entity_poly.pdbx_strand_id
1 'polypeptide(L)'
;MKIKVLLFTAVIGATVLVSCGEKGLSAETKTKMTAFETDWKATGEALKGWEATMNTTLTDMHGMMEKAMPMDGGDVKADKKAVVNPKMDSLNTVCTNIFAKADELKATYSNTLTSWNADEKAYADWKANNKNIPEEEVVAGIDEYNTKLASYKAQMDGWNTTLMALQADCKNTCDMMTAHMAM
;
A
#
# COMPACT_ATOMS: atom_id res chain seq x y z
N MET A 1 -10.61 2.92 18.86
CA MET A 1 -11.57 3.80 18.16
C MET A 1 -12.00 3.04 16.90
N LYS A 2 -13.27 2.63 16.78
CA LYS A 2 -13.74 1.79 15.66
C LYS A 2 -13.95 2.67 14.43
N ILE A 3 -12.97 2.73 13.53
CA ILE A 3 -13.10 3.42 12.23
C ILE A 3 -14.10 2.61 11.41
N LYS A 4 -15.29 3.16 11.21
CA LYS A 4 -16.31 2.59 10.33
C LYS A 4 -15.86 2.83 8.89
N VAL A 5 -15.19 1.82 8.30
CA VAL A 5 -14.87 1.80 6.87
C VAL A 5 -16.19 1.69 6.11
N LEU A 6 -16.70 2.82 5.63
CA LEU A 6 -17.82 2.87 4.69
C LEU A 6 -17.32 2.36 3.34
N LEU A 7 -17.62 1.08 3.07
CA LEU A 7 -17.49 0.47 1.75
C LEU A 7 -18.45 1.18 0.78
N PHE A 8 -17.95 2.21 0.09
CA PHE A 8 -18.60 2.76 -1.09
C PHE A 8 -18.25 1.86 -2.27
N THR A 9 -19.12 0.88 -2.54
CA THR A 9 -19.09 0.09 -3.76
C THR A 9 -19.56 0.99 -4.92
N ALA A 10 -18.64 1.79 -5.46
CA ALA A 10 -18.91 2.56 -6.67
C ALA A 10 -18.96 1.60 -7.86
N VAL A 11 -20.17 1.15 -8.21
CA VAL A 11 -20.43 0.50 -9.49
C VAL A 11 -20.32 1.58 -10.57
N ILE A 12 -19.09 1.84 -11.03
CA ILE A 12 -18.84 2.70 -12.20
C ILE A 12 -19.22 1.87 -13.42
N GLY A 13 -20.50 1.92 -13.79
CA GLY A 13 -20.93 1.50 -15.11
C GLY A 13 -20.17 2.32 -16.16
N ALA A 14 -19.62 1.64 -17.18
CA ALA A 14 -18.94 2.28 -18.30
C ALA A 14 -19.96 3.07 -19.15
N THR A 15 -20.42 4.21 -18.67
CA THR A 15 -21.02 5.24 -19.51
C THR A 15 -19.88 5.94 -20.23
N VAL A 16 -19.48 5.35 -21.36
CA VAL A 16 -18.66 6.05 -22.36
C VAL A 16 -19.37 7.36 -22.67
N LEU A 17 -18.65 8.49 -22.60
CA LEU A 17 -19.15 9.80 -22.98
C LEU A 17 -19.69 9.73 -24.42
N VAL A 18 -21.00 9.50 -24.57
CA VAL A 18 -21.68 9.59 -25.86
C VAL A 18 -21.96 11.07 -26.07
N SER A 19 -20.94 11.84 -26.48
CA SER A 19 -21.14 13.25 -26.81
C SER A 19 -21.98 13.33 -28.10
N CYS A 20 -23.17 13.91 -27.97
CA CYS A 20 -24.07 14.25 -29.08
C CYS A 20 -23.74 15.65 -29.62
N GLY A 21 -22.49 15.84 -30.06
CA GLY A 21 -22.05 16.96 -30.91
C GLY A 21 -21.44 16.40 -32.19
N GLU A 22 -21.50 17.12 -33.31
CA GLU A 22 -21.27 16.62 -34.68
C GLU A 22 -19.93 15.91 -34.95
N LYS A 23 -18.96 15.96 -34.02
CA LYS A 23 -17.78 15.09 -33.99
C LYS A 23 -17.52 14.67 -32.54
N GLY A 24 -17.93 13.45 -32.18
CA GLY A 24 -17.56 12.88 -30.89
C GLY A 24 -16.04 12.66 -30.76
N LEU A 25 -15.58 12.20 -29.59
CA LEU A 25 -14.15 11.95 -29.35
C LEU A 25 -13.52 11.07 -30.43
N SER A 26 -12.30 11.41 -30.85
CA SER A 26 -11.51 10.59 -31.77
C SER A 26 -11.31 9.16 -31.23
N ALA A 27 -10.98 8.23 -32.14
CA ALA A 27 -10.66 6.86 -31.77
C ALA A 27 -9.44 6.80 -30.81
N GLU A 28 -8.43 7.64 -31.05
CA GLU A 28 -7.24 7.72 -30.21
C GLU A 28 -7.58 8.14 -28.78
N THR A 29 -8.38 9.20 -28.62
CA THR A 29 -8.79 9.71 -27.30
C THR A 29 -9.65 8.69 -26.56
N LYS A 30 -10.56 7.98 -27.25
CA LYS A 30 -11.32 6.87 -26.65
C LYS A 30 -10.40 5.75 -26.16
N THR A 31 -9.42 5.34 -26.96
CA THR A 31 -8.45 4.32 -26.56
C THR A 31 -7.63 4.75 -25.34
N LYS A 32 -7.14 5.98 -25.31
CA LYS A 32 -6.41 6.55 -24.16
C LYS A 32 -7.28 6.55 -22.90
N MET A 33 -8.54 6.98 -23.02
CA MET A 33 -9.48 7.00 -21.90
C MET A 33 -9.75 5.59 -21.37
N THR A 34 -10.00 4.61 -22.24
CA THR A 34 -10.22 3.21 -21.82
C THR A 34 -8.98 2.61 -21.15
N ALA A 35 -7.78 2.87 -21.69
CA ALA A 35 -6.54 2.41 -21.07
C ALA A 35 -6.36 3.02 -19.67
N PHE A 36 -6.56 4.33 -19.54
CA PHE A 36 -6.53 5.02 -18.26
C PHE A 36 -7.53 4.42 -17.26
N GLU A 37 -8.81 4.26 -17.65
CA GLU A 37 -9.85 3.75 -16.75
C GLU A 37 -9.56 2.32 -16.27
N THR A 38 -8.97 1.49 -17.14
CA THR A 38 -8.53 0.14 -16.80
C THR A 38 -7.45 0.17 -15.73
N ASP A 39 -6.41 0.98 -15.94
CA ASP A 39 -5.30 1.13 -15.00
C ASP A 39 -5.72 1.79 -13.68
N TRP A 40 -6.61 2.79 -13.76
CA TRP A 40 -7.16 3.49 -12.61
C TRP A 40 -7.92 2.51 -11.72
N LYS A 41 -8.79 1.69 -12.30
CA LYS A 41 -9.52 0.66 -11.57
C LYS A 41 -8.58 -0.36 -10.94
N ALA A 42 -7.62 -0.89 -11.69
CA ALA A 42 -6.65 -1.86 -11.19
C ALA A 42 -5.83 -1.30 -10.01
N THR A 43 -5.40 -0.03 -10.12
CA THR A 43 -4.64 0.64 -9.06
C THR A 43 -5.50 0.86 -7.81
N GLY A 44 -6.77 1.25 -7.96
CA GLY A 44 -7.70 1.40 -6.85
C GLY A 44 -8.00 0.08 -6.12
N GLU A 45 -8.14 -1.02 -6.86
CA GLU A 45 -8.29 -2.36 -6.27
C GLU A 45 -7.03 -2.78 -5.52
N ALA A 46 -5.86 -2.55 -6.10
CA ALA A 46 -4.57 -2.87 -5.47
C ALA A 46 -4.34 -2.03 -4.20
N LEU A 47 -4.67 -0.72 -4.21
CA LEU A 47 -4.65 0.15 -3.03
C LEU A 47 -5.55 -0.41 -1.92
N LYS A 48 -6.82 -0.71 -2.23
CA LYS A 48 -7.78 -1.25 -1.25
C LYS A 48 -7.35 -2.61 -0.68
N GLY A 49 -6.64 -3.42 -1.47
CA GLY A 49 -6.08 -4.70 -1.03
C GLY A 49 -4.76 -4.62 -0.24
N TRP A 50 -4.07 -3.48 -0.31
CA TRP A 50 -2.72 -3.35 0.26
C TRP A 50 -2.72 -3.43 1.80
N GLU A 51 -3.75 -2.92 2.47
CA GLU A 51 -3.87 -3.01 3.93
C GLU A 51 -3.85 -4.45 4.44
N ALA A 52 -4.54 -5.36 3.74
CA ALA A 52 -4.52 -6.78 4.09
C ALA A 52 -3.11 -7.37 3.94
N THR A 53 -2.41 -7.02 2.85
CA THR A 53 -1.03 -7.45 2.61
C THR A 53 -0.11 -6.99 3.73
N MET A 54 -0.14 -5.70 4.06
CA MET A 54 0.64 -5.12 5.17
C MET A 54 0.33 -5.81 6.49
N ASN A 55 -0.94 -5.95 6.86
CA ASN A 55 -1.33 -6.56 8.15
C ASN A 55 -0.91 -8.03 8.25
N THR A 56 -1.02 -8.80 7.16
CA THR A 56 -0.54 -10.19 7.12
C THR A 56 0.98 -10.23 7.31
N THR A 57 1.76 -9.44 6.57
CA THR A 57 3.22 -9.43 6.70
C THR A 57 3.67 -9.00 8.09
N LEU A 58 3.03 -7.98 8.68
CA LEU A 58 3.32 -7.55 10.06
C LEU A 58 3.00 -8.65 11.08
N THR A 59 1.90 -9.38 10.88
CA THR A 59 1.51 -10.52 11.75
C THR A 59 2.52 -11.67 11.64
N ASP A 60 2.97 -11.99 10.44
CA ASP A 60 4.00 -13.02 10.22
C ASP A 60 5.32 -12.65 10.89
N MET A 61 5.75 -11.38 10.76
CA MET A 61 6.92 -10.88 11.47
C MET A 61 6.76 -10.96 12.99
N HIS A 62 5.58 -10.61 13.53
CA HIS A 62 5.28 -10.77 14.95
C HIS A 62 5.42 -12.24 15.41
N GLY A 63 4.85 -13.17 14.67
CA GLY A 63 4.97 -14.60 14.98
C GLY A 63 6.41 -15.13 14.88
N MET A 64 7.25 -14.58 13.99
CA MET A 64 8.68 -14.89 13.95
C MET A 64 9.39 -14.36 15.21
N MET A 65 9.10 -13.14 15.61
CA MET A 65 9.69 -12.51 16.81
C MET A 65 9.30 -13.25 18.10
N GLU A 66 8.02 -13.62 18.26
CA GLU A 66 7.55 -14.42 19.41
C GLU A 66 8.27 -15.75 19.52
N LYS A 67 8.50 -16.45 18.39
CA LYS A 67 9.25 -17.71 18.36
C LYS A 67 10.74 -17.53 18.63
N ALA A 68 11.31 -16.41 18.19
CA ALA A 68 12.72 -16.10 18.36
C ALA A 68 13.07 -15.60 19.78
N MET A 69 12.07 -15.23 20.59
CA MET A 69 12.20 -14.89 22.01
C MET A 69 11.74 -16.04 22.91
N PRO A 70 12.55 -17.08 23.19
CA PRO A 70 12.19 -18.03 24.22
C PRO A 70 12.53 -17.45 25.59
N MET A 71 11.46 -17.07 26.29
CA MET A 71 11.35 -16.97 27.75
C MET A 71 12.29 -15.98 28.46
N ASP A 72 11.81 -15.50 29.60
CA ASP A 72 12.48 -14.55 30.49
C ASP A 72 13.99 -14.84 30.58
N GLY A 73 14.83 -13.79 30.45
CA GLY A 73 16.30 -13.90 30.53
C GLY A 73 16.84 -14.49 31.85
N GLY A 74 15.96 -14.87 32.77
CA GLY A 74 16.23 -15.67 33.96
C GLY A 74 16.68 -17.11 33.68
N ASP A 75 16.28 -17.71 32.55
CA ASP A 75 16.63 -19.10 32.20
C ASP A 75 17.94 -19.24 31.41
N VAL A 76 18.55 -18.12 31.02
CA VAL A 76 19.86 -18.11 30.34
C VAL A 76 20.96 -18.36 31.37
N LYS A 77 21.63 -19.52 31.26
CA LYS A 77 22.80 -19.84 32.09
C LYS A 77 23.83 -18.70 32.04
N ALA A 78 24.45 -18.40 33.18
CA ALA A 78 25.33 -17.24 33.35
C ALA A 78 26.50 -17.20 32.35
N ASP A 79 27.01 -18.37 31.94
CA ASP A 79 28.08 -18.54 30.95
C ASP A 79 27.66 -18.23 29.51
N LYS A 80 26.35 -18.28 29.21
CA LYS A 80 25.80 -17.93 27.89
C LYS A 80 25.30 -16.48 27.79
N LYS A 81 25.16 -15.75 28.92
CA LYS A 81 24.64 -14.37 28.95
C LYS A 81 25.44 -13.38 28.09
N ALA A 82 26.77 -13.52 28.05
CA ALA A 82 27.64 -12.63 27.26
C ALA A 82 27.41 -12.74 25.74
N VAL A 83 26.87 -13.88 25.27
CA VAL A 83 26.56 -14.12 23.85
C VAL A 83 25.09 -13.81 23.54
N VAL A 84 24.19 -14.07 24.49
CA VAL A 84 22.74 -13.92 24.31
C VAL A 84 22.27 -12.47 24.47
N ASN A 85 22.77 -11.72 25.46
CA ASN A 85 22.30 -10.36 25.74
C ASN A 85 22.45 -9.39 24.56
N PRO A 86 23.61 -9.27 23.87
CA PRO A 86 23.75 -8.37 22.74
C PRO A 86 22.80 -8.70 21.57
N LYS A 87 22.42 -9.98 21.43
CA LYS A 87 21.51 -10.42 20.37
C LYS A 87 20.06 -10.17 20.75
N MET A 88 19.69 -10.29 22.03
CA MET A 88 18.39 -9.84 22.54
C MET A 88 18.23 -8.32 22.38
N ASP A 89 19.28 -7.55 22.63
CA ASP A 89 19.28 -6.10 22.39
C ASP A 89 19.13 -5.78 20.90
N SER A 90 19.81 -6.53 20.02
CA SER A 90 19.64 -6.43 18.57
C SER A 90 18.21 -6.76 18.14
N LEU A 91 17.63 -7.83 18.68
CA LEU A 91 16.24 -8.23 18.38
C LEU A 91 15.28 -7.14 18.85
N ASN A 92 15.40 -6.67 20.08
CA ASN A 92 14.57 -5.57 20.62
C ASN A 92 14.67 -4.31 19.74
N THR A 93 15.86 -3.94 19.30
CA THR A 93 16.07 -2.80 18.40
C THR A 93 15.34 -2.98 17.07
N VAL A 94 15.47 -4.16 16.46
CA VAL A 94 14.78 -4.51 15.21
C VAL A 94 13.27 -4.50 15.41
N CYS A 95 12.75 -5.07 16.50
CA CYS A 95 11.34 -5.02 16.87
C CYS A 95 10.82 -3.58 16.94
N THR A 96 11.51 -2.71 17.70
CA THR A 96 11.13 -1.29 17.84
C THR A 96 11.11 -0.58 16.48
N ASN A 97 12.12 -0.82 15.65
CA ASN A 97 12.19 -0.22 14.32
C ASN A 97 11.08 -0.72 13.39
N ILE A 98 10.76 -2.02 13.41
CA ILE A 98 9.66 -2.60 12.63
C ILE A 98 8.33 -1.98 13.04
N PHE A 99 8.04 -1.85 14.34
CA PHE A 99 6.79 -1.24 14.80
C PHE A 99 6.68 0.24 14.41
N ALA A 100 7.75 1.02 14.59
CA ALA A 100 7.78 2.42 14.17
C ALA A 100 7.52 2.57 12.67
N LYS A 101 8.19 1.74 11.84
CA LYS A 101 8.01 1.77 10.38
C LYS A 101 6.65 1.25 9.94
N ALA A 102 6.07 0.28 10.66
CA ALA A 102 4.72 -0.18 10.42
C ALA A 102 3.68 0.92 10.66
N ASP A 103 3.86 1.72 11.72
CA ASP A 103 2.98 2.84 12.02
C ASP A 103 3.12 3.98 10.98
N GLU A 104 4.34 4.27 10.54
CA GLU A 104 4.59 5.18 9.41
C GLU A 104 3.89 4.69 8.13
N LEU A 105 4.05 3.41 7.77
CA LEU A 105 3.40 2.80 6.61
C LEU A 105 1.88 2.93 6.69
N LYS A 106 1.27 2.57 7.83
CA LYS A 106 -0.18 2.72 8.07
C LYS A 106 -0.64 4.17 7.89
N ALA A 107 0.09 5.13 8.44
CA ALA A 107 -0.24 6.55 8.33
C ALA A 107 -0.19 7.03 6.87
N THR A 108 0.88 6.69 6.15
CA THR A 108 1.02 7.06 4.72
C THR A 108 -0.07 6.41 3.88
N TYR A 109 -0.33 5.11 4.06
CA TYR A 109 -1.41 4.40 3.39
C TYR A 109 -2.77 5.05 3.62
N SER A 110 -3.12 5.37 4.87
CA SER A 110 -4.38 6.03 5.21
C SER A 110 -4.54 7.38 4.50
N ASN A 111 -3.48 8.18 4.45
CA ASN A 111 -3.48 9.47 3.76
C ASN A 111 -3.65 9.30 2.24
N THR A 112 -2.95 8.34 1.66
CA THR A 112 -3.02 8.05 0.22
C THR A 112 -4.39 7.49 -0.16
N LEU A 113 -4.98 6.61 0.64
CA LEU A 113 -6.33 6.10 0.40
C LEU A 113 -7.39 7.22 0.49
N THR A 114 -7.22 8.15 1.43
CA THR A 114 -8.08 9.34 1.53
C THR A 114 -7.99 10.19 0.26
N SER A 115 -6.77 10.42 -0.22
CA SER A 115 -6.51 11.19 -1.45
C SER A 115 -7.07 10.46 -2.67
N TRP A 116 -6.86 9.15 -2.77
CA TRP A 116 -7.41 8.29 -3.83
C TRP A 116 -8.92 8.40 -3.90
N ASN A 117 -9.63 8.27 -2.76
CA ASN A 117 -11.09 8.35 -2.73
C ASN A 117 -11.60 9.73 -3.16
N ALA A 118 -10.88 10.80 -2.81
CA ALA A 118 -11.21 12.15 -3.25
C ALA A 118 -11.02 12.30 -4.77
N ASP A 119 -9.91 11.80 -5.32
CA ASP A 119 -9.64 11.82 -6.76
C ASP A 119 -10.58 10.90 -7.55
N GLU A 120 -10.94 9.73 -7.01
CA GLU A 120 -11.91 8.79 -7.61
C GLU A 120 -13.28 9.47 -7.74
N LYS A 121 -13.71 10.20 -6.71
CA LYS A 121 -14.92 11.02 -6.76
C LYS A 121 -14.79 12.17 -7.75
N ALA A 122 -13.69 12.91 -7.71
CA ALA A 122 -13.46 14.03 -8.62
C ALA A 122 -13.46 13.58 -10.09
N TYR A 123 -12.88 12.41 -10.39
CA TYR A 123 -12.87 11.83 -11.73
C TYR A 123 -14.29 11.43 -12.19
N ALA A 124 -15.07 10.80 -11.29
CA ALA A 124 -16.46 10.46 -11.58
C ALA A 124 -17.32 11.71 -11.85
N ASP A 125 -17.17 12.75 -11.03
CA ASP A 125 -17.85 14.04 -11.18
C ASP A 125 -17.41 14.73 -12.49
N TRP A 126 -16.11 14.70 -12.80
CA TRP A 126 -15.54 15.21 -14.05
C TRP A 126 -16.07 14.46 -15.27
N LYS A 127 -16.39 13.17 -15.20
CA LYS A 127 -17.07 12.48 -16.32
C LYS A 127 -18.56 12.84 -16.41
N ALA A 128 -19.24 12.96 -15.28
CA ALA A 128 -20.69 13.16 -15.25
C ALA A 128 -21.12 14.54 -15.75
N ASN A 129 -20.36 15.59 -15.41
CA ASN A 129 -20.75 16.99 -15.64
C ASN A 129 -20.42 17.52 -17.05
N ASN A 130 -19.97 16.65 -17.93
CA ASN A 130 -19.03 17.02 -18.98
C ASN A 130 -19.34 16.28 -20.28
N LYS A 131 -20.63 16.23 -20.61
CA LYS A 131 -21.15 15.49 -21.78
C LYS A 131 -20.80 16.15 -23.12
N ASN A 132 -20.30 17.40 -23.10
CA ASN A 132 -19.93 18.21 -24.26
C ASN A 132 -18.54 18.87 -24.11
N ILE A 133 -17.60 18.22 -23.41
CA ILE A 133 -16.23 18.75 -23.34
C ILE A 133 -15.60 18.69 -24.76
N PRO A 134 -14.92 19.76 -25.21
CA PRO A 134 -13.96 19.69 -26.32
C PRO A 134 -12.93 18.56 -26.16
N GLU A 135 -12.50 17.95 -27.26
CA GLU A 135 -11.55 16.84 -27.19
C GLU A 135 -10.22 17.24 -26.52
N GLU A 136 -9.73 18.46 -26.76
CA GLU A 136 -8.51 18.98 -26.13
C GLU A 136 -8.58 19.00 -24.60
N GLU A 137 -9.73 19.33 -24.03
CA GLU A 137 -9.96 19.36 -22.59
C GLU A 137 -10.10 17.93 -22.03
N VAL A 138 -10.64 16.99 -22.80
CA VAL A 138 -10.66 15.56 -22.43
C VAL A 138 -9.23 15.01 -22.37
N VAL A 139 -8.41 15.31 -23.38
CA VAL A 139 -7.00 14.89 -23.41
C VAL A 139 -6.24 15.48 -22.23
N ALA A 140 -6.37 16.80 -21.97
CA ALA A 140 -5.71 17.45 -20.85
C ALA A 140 -6.13 16.85 -19.49
N GLY A 141 -7.42 16.55 -19.32
CA GLY A 141 -7.92 15.89 -18.11
C GLY A 141 -7.33 14.49 -17.93
N ILE A 142 -7.29 13.67 -18.99
CA ILE A 142 -6.68 12.34 -18.94
C ILE A 142 -5.19 12.43 -18.58
N ASP A 143 -4.45 13.40 -19.11
CA ASP A 143 -3.02 13.59 -18.81
C ASP A 143 -2.79 13.99 -17.34
N GLU A 144 -3.64 14.86 -16.78
CA GLU A 144 -3.61 15.19 -15.35
C GLU A 144 -3.82 13.94 -14.48
N TYR A 145 -4.87 13.16 -14.77
CA TYR A 145 -5.17 11.96 -13.99
C TYR A 145 -4.15 10.85 -14.18
N ASN A 146 -3.51 10.73 -15.35
CA ASN A 146 -2.37 9.85 -15.55
C ASN A 146 -1.18 10.23 -14.65
N THR A 147 -0.94 11.52 -14.46
CA THR A 147 0.10 12.02 -13.55
C THR A 147 -0.20 11.61 -12.10
N LYS A 148 -1.47 11.75 -11.66
CA LYS A 148 -1.91 11.29 -10.33
C LYS A 148 -1.77 9.77 -10.18
N LEU A 149 -2.22 9.01 -11.19
CA LEU A 149 -2.12 7.55 -11.24
C LEU A 149 -0.66 7.08 -11.10
N ALA A 150 0.27 7.72 -11.81
CA ALA A 150 1.70 7.42 -11.69
C ALA A 150 2.23 7.67 -10.27
N SER A 151 1.81 8.77 -9.63
CA SER A 151 2.16 9.07 -8.23
C SER A 151 1.64 7.99 -7.27
N TYR A 152 0.40 7.53 -7.45
CA TYR A 152 -0.15 6.45 -6.62
C TYR A 152 0.61 5.14 -6.78
N LYS A 153 0.92 4.73 -8.02
CA LYS A 153 1.74 3.54 -8.29
C LYS A 153 3.12 3.64 -7.62
N ALA A 154 3.79 4.79 -7.74
CA ALA A 154 5.09 5.01 -7.11
C ALA A 154 5.05 4.93 -5.58
N GLN A 155 3.99 5.44 -4.94
CA GLN A 155 3.80 5.31 -3.50
C GLN A 155 3.63 3.85 -3.08
N MET A 156 2.83 3.09 -3.82
CA MET A 156 2.64 1.66 -3.57
C MET A 156 3.95 0.87 -3.71
N ASP A 157 4.74 1.16 -4.74
CA ASP A 157 6.05 0.53 -4.94
C ASP A 157 7.01 0.85 -3.79
N GLY A 158 7.01 2.08 -3.30
CA GLY A 158 7.77 2.50 -2.13
C GLY A 158 7.36 1.75 -0.86
N TRP A 159 6.06 1.56 -0.65
CA TRP A 159 5.58 0.79 0.50
C TRP A 159 5.93 -0.69 0.39
N ASN A 160 5.78 -1.30 -0.78
CA ASN A 160 6.17 -2.70 -1.02
C ASN A 160 7.65 -2.91 -0.76
N THR A 161 8.50 -2.01 -1.26
CA THR A 161 9.95 -2.04 -1.02
C THR A 161 10.27 -1.96 0.47
N THR A 162 9.61 -1.04 1.19
CA THR A 162 9.81 -0.88 2.64
C THR A 162 9.36 -2.13 3.40
N LEU A 163 8.18 -2.66 3.08
CA LEU A 163 7.63 -3.84 3.74
C LEU A 163 8.51 -5.09 3.51
N MET A 164 9.03 -5.28 2.29
CA MET A 164 9.98 -6.35 1.97
C MET A 164 11.30 -6.21 2.75
N ALA A 165 11.82 -4.99 2.88
CA ALA A 165 13.04 -4.74 3.66
C ALA A 165 12.84 -5.08 5.13
N LEU A 166 11.72 -4.63 5.74
CA LEU A 166 11.38 -4.97 7.12
C LEU A 166 11.25 -6.48 7.34
N GLN A 167 10.61 -7.18 6.41
CA GLN A 167 10.47 -8.63 6.47
C GLN A 167 11.83 -9.34 6.43
N ALA A 168 12.73 -8.90 5.55
CA ALA A 168 14.07 -9.45 5.44
C ALA A 168 14.88 -9.21 6.72
N ASP A 169 14.85 -7.98 7.26
CA ASP A 169 15.56 -7.62 8.50
C ASP A 169 15.04 -8.41 9.71
N CYS A 170 13.71 -8.54 9.83
CA CYS A 170 13.06 -9.35 10.86
C CYS A 170 13.53 -10.81 10.77
N LYS A 171 13.47 -11.40 9.56
CA LYS A 171 13.85 -12.79 9.33
C LYS A 171 15.32 -13.03 9.67
N ASN A 172 16.22 -12.21 9.16
CA ASN A 172 17.66 -12.35 9.41
C ASN A 172 17.97 -12.30 10.91
N THR A 173 17.33 -11.38 11.64
CA THR A 173 17.52 -11.25 13.08
C THR A 173 16.98 -12.46 13.85
N CYS A 174 15.80 -12.96 13.48
CA CYS A 174 15.20 -14.15 14.10
C CYS A 174 16.01 -15.43 13.80
N ASP A 175 16.51 -15.59 12.58
CA ASP A 175 17.35 -16.74 12.18
C ASP A 175 18.68 -16.74 12.96
N MET A 176 19.29 -15.56 13.16
CA MET A 176 20.48 -15.42 13.99
C MET A 176 20.23 -15.82 15.45
N MET A 177 19.06 -15.53 16.01
CA MET A 177 18.68 -15.91 17.37
C MET A 177 18.51 -17.43 17.49
N THR A 178 17.71 -18.03 16.61
CA THR A 178 17.41 -19.47 16.65
C THR A 178 18.63 -20.36 16.47
N ALA A 179 19.55 -19.99 15.56
CA ALA A 179 20.80 -20.73 15.36
C ALA A 179 21.65 -20.83 16.64
N HIS A 180 21.64 -19.81 17.50
CA HIS A 180 22.44 -19.79 18.73
C HIS A 180 21.82 -20.57 19.88
N MET A 181 20.51 -20.81 19.84
CA MET A 181 19.80 -21.56 20.88
C MET A 181 19.87 -23.07 20.64
N ALA A 182 20.15 -23.49 19.40
CA ALA A 182 20.41 -24.88 19.05
C ALA A 182 21.86 -25.34 19.34
N MET A 183 22.75 -24.43 19.78
CA MET A 183 24.14 -24.69 20.17
C MET A 183 24.31 -24.60 21.69
#